data_AF-A0A392SHF5-F1
#
_entry.id   AF-A0A392SHF5-F1
#
_cell.length_a   1.000
_cell.length_b   1.000
_cell.length_c   1.000
_cell.angle_alpha   90.00
_cell.angle_beta   90.00
_cell.angle_gamma   90.00
#
_symmetry.space_group_name_H-M   'P 1'
#
loop_
_entity.id
_entity.type
_entity.pdbx_description
1 polymer ?
#
loop_
_entity_poly.entity_id
_entity_poly.type
_entity_poly.pdbx_seq_one_letter_code
_entity_poly.pdbx_strand_id
1 'polypeptide(L)' 'MANYEVRRILIDLGSSVDIMYAHLFETLQLDEHHLTPYVGSDLQGFNGATTKPWGYVNLIVTVGINETAKSIKVQFLV' A
#
# COMPACT_ATOMS: atom_id res chain seq x y z
N MET A 1 2.92 -13.48 -11.50
CA MET A 1 2.89 -12.01 -11.38
C MET A 1 1.57 -11.53 -11.93
N ALA A 2 0.69 -11.04 -11.07
CA ALA A 2 -0.61 -10.55 -11.48
C ALA A 2 -0.54 -9.04 -11.73
N ASN A 3 -0.67 -8.64 -12.99
CA ASN A 3 -0.82 -7.25 -13.39
C ASN A 3 -2.28 -6.85 -13.11
N TYR A 4 -2.58 -6.54 -11.85
CA TYR A 4 -3.91 -6.08 -11.46
C TYR A 4 -4.11 -4.62 -11.84
N GLU A 5 -5.25 -4.32 -12.47
CA GLU A 5 -5.69 -2.97 -12.72
C GLU A 5 -6.39 -2.41 -11.46
N VAL A 6 -5.72 -1.49 -10.77
CA VAL A 6 -6.30 -0.80 -9.62
C VAL A 6 -7.09 0.41 -10.11
N ARG A 7 -8.40 0.41 -9.84
CA ARG A 7 -9.32 1.45 -10.37
C ARG A 7 -9.17 2.81 -9.69
N ARG A 8 -8.78 2.86 -8.42
CA ARG A 8 -8.69 4.09 -7.63
C ARG A 8 -7.54 4.01 -6.63
N ILE A 9 -6.80 5.10 -6.52
CA ILE A 9 -5.83 5.38 -5.46
C ILE A 9 -6.18 6.74 -4.84
N LEU A 10 -6.04 6.86 -3.53
CA LEU A 10 -6.20 8.12 -2.82
C LEU A 10 -4.81 8.72 -2.63
N ILE A 11 -4.65 10.00 -2.99
CA ILE A 11 -3.41 10.75 -2.78
C ILE A 11 -3.63 11.69 -1.60
N ASP A 12 -2.97 11.39 -0.48
CA ASP A 12 -2.96 12.23 0.70
C ASP A 12 -1.56 12.78 0.93
N LEU A 13 -1.38 14.09 0.67
CA LEU A 13 -0.11 14.78 0.86
C LEU A 13 0.22 15.07 2.33
N GLY A 14 -0.76 14.93 3.23
CA GLY A 14 -0.57 15.08 4.68
C GLY A 14 -0.11 13.80 5.37
N SER A 15 -0.17 12.65 4.68
CA SER A 15 0.26 11.37 5.23
C SER A 15 1.78 11.25 5.23
N SER A 16 2.33 10.72 6.33
CA SER A 16 3.75 10.39 6.43
C SER A 16 4.12 9.03 5.81
N VAL A 17 3.12 8.22 5.41
CA VAL A 17 3.30 6.86 4.91
C VAL A 17 2.25 6.51 3.86
N ASP A 18 2.63 5.72 2.85
CA ASP A 18 1.70 5.14 1.89
C ASP A 18 0.98 3.92 2.52
N ILE A 19 -0.34 3.92 2.54
CA ILE A 19 -1.15 2.87 3.19
C ILE A 19 -1.85 2.02 2.14
N MET A 20 -1.83 0.70 2.35
CA MET A 20 -2.63 -0.26 1.59
C MET A 20 -3.66 -0.92 2.50
N TYR A 21 -4.93 -0.93 2.10
CA TYR A 21 -5.94 -1.69 2.83
C TYR A 21 -5.65 -3.19 2.75
N ALA A 22 -5.79 -3.89 3.88
CA ALA A 22 -5.67 -5.35 3.96
C ALA A 22 -6.52 -6.08 2.89
N HIS A 23 -7.74 -5.60 2.62
CA HIS A 23 -8.58 -6.20 1.57
C HIS A 23 -7.95 -6.11 0.16
N LEU A 24 -7.26 -5.00 -0.16
CA LEU A 24 -6.55 -4.87 -1.43
C LEU A 24 -5.35 -5.81 -1.47
N PHE A 25 -4.59 -5.90 -0.37
CA PHE A 25 -3.47 -6.82 -0.25
C PHE A 25 -3.87 -8.27 -0.56
N GLU A 26 -4.97 -8.74 0.05
CA GLU A 26 -5.55 -10.06 -0.22
C GLU A 26 -6.07 -10.19 -1.66
N THR A 27 -6.72 -9.15 -2.20
CA THR A 27 -7.22 -9.14 -3.59
C THR A 27 -6.10 -9.25 -4.61
N LEU A 28 -4.93 -8.68 -4.31
CA LEU A 28 -3.72 -8.82 -5.11
C LEU A 28 -3.07 -10.21 -4.98
N GLN A 29 -3.67 -11.12 -4.19
CA GLN A 29 -3.16 -12.45 -3.87
C GLN A 29 -1.79 -12.42 -3.19
N LEU A 30 -1.57 -11.41 -2.36
CA LEU A 30 -0.42 -11.32 -1.48
C LEU A 30 -0.76 -12.00 -0.15
N ASP A 31 0.28 -12.52 0.49
CA ASP A 31 0.19 -13.19 1.78
C ASP A 31 1.30 -12.71 2.72
N GLU A 32 1.26 -13.15 3.97
CA GLU A 32 2.22 -12.77 5.01
C GLU A 32 3.69 -12.97 4.64
N HIS A 33 4.03 -13.88 3.72
CA HIS A 33 5.41 -14.10 3.27
C HIS A 33 5.93 -12.94 2.40
N HIS A 34 5.03 -12.12 1.85
CA HIS A 34 5.38 -10.92 1.11
C HIS A 34 5.57 -9.69 2.02
N LEU A 35 5.22 -9.81 3.31
CA LEU A 35 5.37 -8.73 4.27
C LEU A 35 6.76 -8.71 4.89
N THR A 36 7.32 -7.51 5.00
CA THR A 36 8.43 -7.24 5.92
C THR A 36 7.86 -6.82 7.26
N PRO A 37 8.33 -7.36 8.40
CA PRO A 37 7.83 -6.98 9.72
C PRO A 37 7.90 -5.47 9.96
N TYR A 38 6.81 -4.91 10.47
CA TYR A 38 6.79 -3.53 10.97
C TYR A 38 7.15 -3.49 12.45
N VAL A 39 8.16 -2.69 12.80
CA VAL A 39 8.56 -2.45 14.19
C VAL A 39 8.42 -0.95 14.45
N GLY A 40 7.21 -0.53 14.81
CA GLY A 40 6.89 0.86 15.12
C GLY A 40 5.58 0.99 15.88
N SER A 41 5.09 2.22 16.01
CA SER A 41 3.85 2.54 16.71
C SER A 41 2.60 2.24 15.88
N ASP A 42 1.49 1.98 16.54
CA ASP A 42 0.19 1.90 15.86
C ASP A 42 -0.12 3.19 15.09
N LEU A 43 -0.86 3.06 14.00
CA LEU A 43 -1.35 4.20 13.24
C LEU A 43 -2.54 4.82 13.96
N GLN A 44 -2.51 6.14 14.16
CA GLN A 44 -3.62 6.88 14.75
C GLN A 44 -4.47 7.52 13.65
N GLY A 45 -5.74 7.16 13.58
CA GLY A 45 -6.72 7.78 12.70
C GLY A 45 -7.22 9.13 13.23
N PHE A 46 -7.87 9.91 12.37
CA PHE A 46 -8.40 11.24 12.71
C PHE A 46 -9.46 11.23 13.83
N ASN A 47 -10.13 10.10 14.04
CA ASN A 47 -11.07 9.90 15.14
C ASN A 47 -10.38 9.48 16.45
N GLY A 48 -9.06 9.46 16.49
CA GLY A 48 -8.25 9.02 17.63
C GLY A 48 -8.12 7.51 17.78
N ALA A 49 -8.80 6.71 16.94
CA ALA A 49 -8.66 5.25 16.97
C ALA A 49 -7.26 4.84 16.49
N THR A 50 -6.72 3.77 17.09
CA THR A 50 -5.43 3.20 16.69
C THR A 50 -5.61 1.88 15.94
N THR A 51 -4.75 1.62 14.97
CA THR A 51 -4.72 0.36 14.21
C THR A 51 -3.28 -0.12 14.11
N LYS A 52 -3.07 -1.40 14.45
CA LYS A 52 -1.77 -2.04 14.34
C LYS A 52 -1.53 -2.50 12.89
N PRO A 53 -0.46 -2.03 12.22
CA PRO A 53 -0.12 -2.53 10.89
C PRO A 53 0.31 -3.98 10.90
N TRP A 54 0.07 -4.67 9.79
CA TRP A 54 0.53 -6.02 9.52
C TRP A 54 2.02 -6.03 9.14
N GLY A 55 2.44 -5.06 8.32
CA GLY A 55 3.81 -4.98 7.84
C GLY A 55 3.95 -4.11 6.60
N TYR A 56 5.16 -4.11 6.03
CA TYR A 56 5.43 -3.42 4.78
C TYR A 56 5.40 -4.36 3.59
N VAL A 57 4.88 -3.88 2.46
CA VAL A 57 5.02 -4.54 1.16
C VAL A 57 5.60 -3.57 0.14
N ASN A 58 6.55 -4.05 -0.66
CA ASN A 58 7.12 -3.27 -1.76
C ASN A 58 6.45 -3.70 -3.07
N LEU A 59 5.77 -2.77 -3.75
CA LEU A 59 5.11 -3.03 -5.03
C LEU A 59 5.63 -2.10 -6.11
N ILE A 60 5.61 -2.59 -7.36
CA ILE A 60 5.80 -1.76 -8.53
C ILE A 60 4.43 -1.22 -8.92
N VAL A 61 4.26 0.10 -8.85
CA VAL A 61 3.04 0.81 -9.24
C VAL A 61 3.30 1.49 -10.57
N THR A 62 2.48 1.20 -11.57
CA THR A 62 2.53 1.86 -12.87
C THR A 62 1.42 2.89 -12.96
N VAL A 63 1.77 4.15 -13.21
CA VAL A 63 0.83 5.27 -13.32
C VAL A 63 0.94 5.87 -14.70
N GLY A 64 -0.20 6.18 -15.33
CA GLY A 64 -0.27 6.74 -16.68
C GLY A 64 -0.68 5.69 -17.72
N ILE A 65 -0.73 6.12 -18.98
CA ILE A 65 -1.18 5.30 -20.11
C ILE A 65 -0.15 5.33 -21.24
N ASN A 66 0.04 4.17 -21.89
CA ASN A 66 0.94 4.01 -23.05
C ASN A 66 2.34 4.57 -22.77
N GLU A 67 2.84 5.43 -23.66
CA GLU A 67 4.19 6.01 -23.62
C GLU A 67 4.41 6.98 -22.45
N THR A 68 3.33 7.43 -21.79
CA THR A 68 3.41 8.29 -20.60
C THR A 68 3.43 7.50 -19.29
N ALA A 69 3.27 6.18 -19.36
CA ALA A 69 3.26 5.32 -18.19
C ALA A 69 4.64 5.34 -17.49
N LYS A 70 4.62 5.50 -16.17
CA LYS A 70 5.80 5.43 -15.32
C LYS A 70 5.59 4.38 -14.25
N SER A 71 6.56 3.49 -14.12
CA SER A 71 6.60 2.52 -13.04
C SER A 71 7.50 3.02 -11.92
N ILE A 72 6.98 3.02 -10.70
CA ILE A 72 7.69 3.41 -9.48
C ILE A 72 7.59 2.30 -8.46
N LYS A 73 8.66 2.09 -7.69
CA LYS A 73 8.61 1.21 -6.54
C LYS A 73 8.06 1.99 -5.35
N VAL A 74 6.97 1.51 -4.77
CA VAL A 74 6.31 2.11 -3.62
C VAL A 74 6.30 1.11 -2.48
N GLN A 75 6.59 1.57 -1.28
CA GLN A 75 6.47 0.78 -0.06
C GLN A 75 5.16 1.14 0.62
N PHE A 76 4.23 0.19 0.70
CA PHE A 76 2.98 0.37 1.41
C PHE A 76 3.07 -0.26 2.80
N LEU A 77 2.50 0.41 3.79
CA LEU A 77 2.17 -0.15 5.09
C LEU A 77 0.76 -0.76 5.00
N VAL A 78 0.64 -2.04 5.31
CA VAL A 78 -0.61 -2.82 5.29
C VAL A 78 -1.20 -2.88 6.70
#